data_AF-A0A9P8VYH2-F1
#
_entry.id   AF-A0A9P8VYH2-F1
#
_cell.length_a   1.000
_cell.length_b   1.000
_cell.length_c   1.000
_cell.angle_alpha   90.00
_cell.angle_beta   90.00
_cell.angle_gamma   90.00
#
_symmetry.space_group_name_H-M   'P 1'
#
loop_
_entity.id
_entity.type
_entity.pdbx_description
1 polymer ?
#
loop_
_entity_poly.entity_id
_entity_poly.type
_entity_poly.pdbx_seq_one_letter_code
_entity_poly.pdbx_strand_id
1 'polypeptide(L)'
;MTIRRLGALCAAASVYLLSATTNALPSDQKPINAPDEHHELPVVASEEAVAVEGGAKVAKIALYPGFRTYPDDLRDMGNAVAACSDDEVTEVIHLATDVCLSGEYYMRDNVKVLESPSCADGSMPTLMFYQNRRCTNSPLKVVQNLDETTERCLWSEADVSVSPYYWSLIYRCDTEPDGAAEHQDATPALIHHNVLGATGSVRYHRGTLFRCHDKYANRSRANELEPGNCNWSFSSLPLETIEIVSPAVCSNGTRAQLALYEDVRRYGGSYMCNWGNMTLENTIVDVDDWMLNTCINMSHLKLLRGGFGRALGVMFYCDGMHIKGQDDEENEEVAEDTSNPRGPRTSHSECATLAGRWQWNHPVRPKTFMYPEPMACMSLPQGHQVRIHEKPTCPDGTTGRLAMWREPGCINWPKKIEAVDTLNCENWDLLSETSYMIWCAADGLTAEERKVGPEDHRAVVSVDECPKLNMKPGRVVLGRDGGPMVWRVDVDQDCVIMNKDAQLKVYGNAKCPSGKDAKLVIYNDSYCLGGRGQMVDAASFINTCTQVCGESSHRSCGVKFTCDF
;
A
#
# COMPACT_ATOMS: atom_id res chain seq x y z
N MET A 1 20.22 60.38 -6.22
CA MET A 1 21.52 60.32 -5.53
C MET A 1 22.10 58.91 -5.70
N THR A 2 23.29 58.80 -6.32
CA THR A 2 24.33 57.73 -6.22
C THR A 2 23.89 56.26 -6.33
N ILE A 3 24.13 55.49 -7.42
CA ILE A 3 25.35 55.06 -8.16
C ILE A 3 26.45 54.42 -7.27
N ARG A 4 26.74 53.12 -7.49
CA ARG A 4 28.06 52.51 -7.87
C ARG A 4 28.03 50.97 -7.65
N ARG A 5 28.20 50.16 -8.70
CA ARG A 5 29.45 49.63 -9.34
C ARG A 5 30.09 48.49 -8.54
N LEU A 6 30.11 47.26 -9.08
CA LEU A 6 31.12 46.65 -10.00
C LEU A 6 32.42 46.23 -9.28
N GLY A 7 32.77 44.95 -9.40
CA GLY A 7 34.07 44.41 -9.00
C GLY A 7 34.27 42.99 -9.54
N ALA A 8 34.85 42.89 -10.73
CA ALA A 8 35.48 41.69 -11.30
C ALA A 8 37.01 41.76 -11.10
N LEU A 9 37.71 40.69 -11.54
CA LEU A 9 39.18 40.43 -11.57
C LEU A 9 39.66 39.54 -10.41
N CYS A 10 40.56 38.56 -10.53
CA CYS A 10 41.45 38.06 -11.60
C CYS A 10 41.95 36.65 -11.14
N ALA A 11 41.99 35.64 -12.00
CA ALA A 11 43.19 35.05 -12.63
C ALA A 11 44.35 34.62 -11.70
N ALA A 12 44.65 33.31 -11.67
CA ALA A 12 46.03 32.79 -11.65
C ALA A 12 46.07 31.33 -12.11
N ALA A 13 46.84 31.07 -13.15
CA ALA A 13 47.25 29.77 -13.64
C ALA A 13 48.42 29.22 -12.82
N SER A 14 48.57 27.89 -12.75
CA SER A 14 49.88 27.26 -12.53
C SER A 14 49.91 25.86 -13.14
N VAL A 15 50.93 25.66 -13.97
CA VAL A 15 51.33 24.48 -14.73
C VAL A 15 52.52 23.83 -14.01
N TYR A 16 52.52 22.50 -13.83
CA TYR A 16 53.70 21.63 -13.69
C TYR A 16 53.25 20.20 -14.06
N LEU A 17 53.61 19.65 -15.23
CA LEU A 17 54.86 18.95 -15.64
C LEU A 17 55.13 17.60 -14.93
N LEU A 18 54.92 16.52 -15.73
CA LEU A 18 55.69 15.29 -15.92
C LEU A 18 56.19 14.49 -14.69
N SER A 19 55.81 13.20 -14.66
CA SER A 19 56.77 12.10 -14.79
C SER A 19 56.08 10.75 -15.00
N ALA A 20 56.48 10.07 -16.06
CA ALA A 20 56.19 8.68 -16.35
C ALA A 20 57.11 7.76 -15.54
N THR A 21 56.59 6.62 -15.06
CA THR A 21 57.40 5.40 -14.89
C THR A 21 56.56 4.17 -15.20
N THR A 22 56.99 3.49 -16.25
CA THR A 22 56.77 2.09 -16.61
C THR A 22 57.20 1.14 -15.49
N ASN A 23 56.47 0.02 -15.32
CA ASN A 23 56.97 -1.32 -14.97
C ASN A 23 55.77 -2.29 -15.13
N ALA A 24 55.71 -3.08 -16.20
CA ALA A 24 56.35 -4.39 -16.38
C ALA A 24 55.66 -5.52 -15.57
N LEU A 25 54.95 -6.36 -16.33
CA LEU A 25 54.44 -7.72 -16.06
C LEU A 25 55.51 -8.65 -15.44
N PRO A 26 55.12 -9.70 -14.69
CA PRO A 26 54.66 -10.99 -15.27
C PRO A 26 53.38 -11.51 -14.57
N SER A 27 52.37 -12.00 -15.29
CA SER A 27 52.28 -13.31 -15.96
C SER A 27 52.61 -14.47 -15.02
N ASP A 28 51.58 -15.06 -14.43
CA ASP A 28 51.49 -16.51 -14.22
C ASP A 28 50.03 -16.94 -14.20
N GLN A 29 49.62 -17.55 -15.31
CA GLN A 29 48.37 -18.29 -15.45
C GLN A 29 48.56 -19.71 -14.92
N LYS A 30 47.59 -20.22 -14.15
CA LYS A 30 47.22 -21.64 -14.21
C LYS A 30 45.71 -21.79 -14.01
N PRO A 31 45.01 -22.59 -14.85
CA PRO A 31 43.57 -22.58 -14.95
C PRO A 31 42.93 -23.47 -13.89
N ILE A 32 41.76 -23.07 -13.39
CA ILE A 32 40.86 -23.95 -12.65
C ILE A 32 39.54 -24.01 -13.43
N ASN A 33 39.11 -25.25 -13.65
CA ASN A 33 38.00 -25.68 -14.47
C ASN A 33 36.68 -25.02 -14.08
N ALA A 34 35.95 -24.52 -15.08
CA ALA A 34 34.53 -24.25 -14.99
C ALA A 34 33.74 -25.54 -15.27
N PRO A 35 32.66 -25.83 -14.52
CA PRO A 35 31.59 -26.68 -15.01
C PRO A 35 30.55 -25.84 -15.76
N ASP A 36 30.09 -26.38 -16.89
CA ASP A 36 28.96 -25.93 -17.69
C ASP A 36 27.69 -25.81 -16.83
N GLU A 37 27.11 -24.61 -16.77
CA GLU A 37 25.70 -24.42 -16.40
C GLU A 37 24.97 -23.75 -17.57
N HIS A 38 23.98 -24.48 -18.08
CA HIS A 38 23.04 -24.05 -19.11
C HIS A 38 22.27 -22.81 -18.63
N HIS A 39 22.47 -21.68 -19.31
CA HIS A 39 21.54 -20.56 -19.27
C HIS A 39 20.36 -20.85 -20.20
N GLU A 40 19.21 -21.15 -19.61
CA GLU A 40 17.92 -20.95 -20.28
C GLU A 40 17.63 -19.44 -20.29
N LEU A 41 17.53 -18.87 -21.50
CA LEU A 41 17.07 -17.50 -21.70
C LEU A 41 15.57 -17.40 -21.41
N PRO A 42 15.07 -16.30 -20.83
CA PRO A 42 13.65 -16.09 -20.65
C PRO A 42 12.97 -15.92 -22.02
N VAL A 43 11.86 -16.64 -22.18
CA VAL A 43 10.93 -16.54 -23.30
C VAL A 43 10.38 -15.12 -23.36
N VAL A 44 10.74 -14.40 -24.42
CA VAL A 44 10.12 -13.12 -24.80
C VAL A 44 8.71 -13.42 -25.33
N ALA A 45 7.69 -12.85 -24.72
CA ALA A 45 6.32 -12.92 -25.23
C ALA A 45 6.26 -12.25 -26.62
N SER A 46 5.73 -12.96 -27.61
CA SER A 46 5.60 -12.43 -28.97
C SER A 46 4.47 -11.42 -29.06
N GLU A 47 4.81 -10.16 -29.37
CA GLU A 47 3.87 -9.18 -29.89
C GLU A 47 3.44 -9.59 -31.31
N GLU A 48 2.30 -10.25 -31.44
CA GLU A 48 1.56 -10.30 -32.72
C GLU A 48 0.51 -9.19 -32.71
N ALA A 49 0.92 -7.99 -33.10
CA ALA A 49 0.00 -6.92 -33.46
C ALA A 49 -0.42 -7.11 -34.94
N VAL A 50 -1.69 -7.50 -35.15
CA VAL A 50 -2.33 -7.56 -36.47
C VAL A 50 -2.47 -6.14 -37.02
N ALA A 51 -1.68 -5.81 -38.03
CA ALA A 51 -1.77 -4.54 -38.75
C ALA A 51 -3.00 -4.53 -39.67
N VAL A 52 -4.06 -3.82 -39.27
CA VAL A 52 -5.21 -3.52 -40.13
C VAL A 52 -4.92 -2.24 -40.93
N GLU A 53 -4.85 -2.36 -42.26
CA GLU A 53 -4.62 -1.26 -43.21
C GLU A 53 -5.83 -0.30 -43.23
N GLY A 54 -5.76 0.70 -42.36
CA GLY A 54 -6.77 1.74 -42.11
C GLY A 54 -6.73 2.20 -40.65
N GLY A 55 -5.56 2.03 -40.02
CA GLY A 55 -5.44 1.72 -38.60
C GLY A 55 -5.85 2.86 -37.69
N ALA A 56 -6.99 2.71 -37.04
CA ALA A 56 -7.32 3.46 -35.84
C ALA A 56 -6.13 3.36 -34.87
N LYS A 57 -5.58 4.50 -34.46
CA LYS A 57 -4.54 4.52 -33.45
C LYS A 57 -5.15 4.10 -32.13
N VAL A 58 -4.51 3.15 -31.47
CA VAL A 58 -4.88 2.67 -30.13
C VAL A 58 -4.22 3.59 -29.11
N ALA A 59 -4.91 3.90 -28.00
CA ALA A 59 -4.34 4.71 -26.93
C ALA A 59 -3.17 3.96 -26.28
N LYS A 60 -2.14 4.68 -25.84
CA LYS A 60 -1.14 4.14 -24.91
C LYS A 60 -1.31 4.81 -23.56
N ILE A 61 -1.57 4.01 -22.53
CA ILE A 61 -1.81 4.47 -21.17
C ILE A 61 -0.76 3.85 -20.28
N ALA A 62 0.04 4.68 -19.60
CA ALA A 62 0.93 4.22 -18.55
C ALA A 62 0.20 4.18 -17.21
N LEU A 63 0.18 3.01 -16.59
CA LEU A 63 -0.25 2.80 -15.22
C LEU A 63 0.98 2.79 -14.32
N TYR A 64 1.00 3.73 -13.38
CA TYR A 64 2.01 3.84 -12.33
C TYR A 64 1.53 3.04 -11.11
N PRO A 65 2.41 2.80 -10.12
CA PRO A 65 2.05 2.07 -8.92
C PRO A 65 0.71 2.51 -8.31
N GLY A 66 -0.18 1.53 -8.14
CA GLY A 66 -1.51 1.71 -7.57
C GLY A 66 -1.51 1.54 -6.06
N PHE A 67 -2.51 2.12 -5.40
CA PHE A 67 -2.71 1.96 -3.96
C PHE A 67 -4.14 1.53 -3.65
N ARG A 68 -4.27 0.52 -2.80
CA ARG A 68 -5.58 0.12 -2.25
C ARG A 68 -5.90 0.79 -0.91
N THR A 69 -4.93 1.52 -0.36
CA THR A 69 -5.11 2.39 0.82
C THR A 69 -5.55 3.77 0.36
N TYR A 70 -6.45 4.39 1.10
CA TYR A 70 -6.97 5.72 0.77
C TYR A 70 -5.81 6.73 0.68
N PRO A 71 -5.77 7.62 -0.33
CA PRO A 71 -4.58 8.42 -0.57
C PRO A 71 -4.22 9.40 0.55
N ASP A 72 -5.21 9.89 1.31
CA ASP A 72 -4.91 10.77 2.45
C ASP A 72 -4.26 10.01 3.61
N ASP A 73 -4.57 8.72 3.78
CA ASP A 73 -3.88 7.88 4.76
C ASP A 73 -2.43 7.62 4.34
N LEU A 74 -2.15 7.51 3.03
CA LEU A 74 -0.77 7.45 2.51
C LEU A 74 0.00 8.73 2.83
N ARG A 75 -0.63 9.90 2.69
CA ARG A 75 -0.02 11.18 3.07
C ARG A 75 0.24 11.25 4.57
N ASP A 76 -0.70 10.80 5.41
CA ASP A 76 -0.55 10.76 6.87
C ASP A 76 0.56 9.80 7.31
N MET A 77 0.79 8.72 6.56
CA MET A 77 1.93 7.79 6.75
C MET A 77 3.26 8.35 6.20
N GLY A 78 3.26 9.53 5.56
CA GLY A 78 4.43 10.16 4.94
C GLY A 78 4.78 9.63 3.54
N ASN A 79 3.98 8.71 2.99
CA ASN A 79 4.14 8.14 1.66
C ASN A 79 3.50 9.05 0.62
N ALA A 80 4.08 10.23 0.40
CA ALA A 80 3.59 11.14 -0.64
C ALA A 80 3.75 10.47 -2.02
N VAL A 81 2.63 10.04 -2.60
CA VAL A 81 2.58 9.47 -3.95
C VAL A 81 3.04 10.53 -4.94
N ALA A 82 4.18 10.30 -5.60
CA ALA A 82 4.67 11.19 -6.63
C ALA A 82 3.84 10.95 -7.90
N ALA A 83 3.21 12.01 -8.39
CA ALA A 83 2.36 11.91 -9.57
C ALA A 83 3.16 11.44 -10.79
N CYS A 84 2.82 10.26 -11.31
CA CYS A 84 3.37 9.63 -12.52
C CYS A 84 4.87 9.86 -12.68
N SER A 85 5.64 9.49 -11.67
CA SER A 85 7.10 9.62 -11.72
C SER A 85 7.65 8.68 -12.78
N ASP A 86 8.22 9.20 -13.86
CA ASP A 86 8.79 8.41 -14.96
C ASP A 86 9.91 7.44 -14.49
N ASP A 87 10.44 7.64 -13.27
CA ASP A 87 11.41 6.75 -12.60
C ASP A 87 10.79 5.45 -12.01
N GLU A 88 9.47 5.35 -11.94
CA GLU A 88 8.76 4.20 -11.37
C GLU A 88 8.46 3.13 -12.43
N VAL A 89 8.32 1.88 -11.98
CA VAL A 89 7.92 0.79 -12.87
C VAL A 89 6.49 1.05 -13.33
N THR A 90 6.32 1.19 -14.65
CA THR A 90 5.04 1.44 -15.28
C THR A 90 4.61 0.24 -16.10
N GLU A 91 3.31 -0.02 -16.13
CA GLU A 91 2.68 -0.92 -17.08
C GLU A 91 2.07 -0.09 -18.20
N VAL A 92 2.37 -0.39 -19.46
CA VAL A 92 1.79 0.32 -20.60
C VAL A 92 0.67 -0.51 -21.20
N ILE A 93 -0.54 0.01 -21.12
CA ILE A 93 -1.73 -0.60 -21.70
C ILE A 93 -2.07 0.05 -23.03
N HIS A 94 -2.42 -0.79 -24.00
CA HIS A 94 -2.97 -0.39 -25.28
C HIS A 94 -4.50 -0.47 -25.22
N LEU A 95 -5.18 0.68 -25.26
CA LEU A 95 -6.64 0.75 -25.15
C LEU A 95 -7.28 1.24 -26.45
N ALA A 96 -8.08 0.41 -27.10
CA ALA A 96 -8.81 0.78 -28.30
C ALA A 96 -10.00 1.70 -27.96
N THR A 97 -10.52 2.41 -28.97
CA THR A 97 -11.79 3.13 -28.81
C THR A 97 -12.91 2.14 -28.51
N ASP A 98 -13.90 2.57 -27.74
CA ASP A 98 -15.07 1.78 -27.35
C ASP A 98 -14.78 0.57 -26.44
N VAL A 99 -13.54 0.43 -25.95
CA VAL A 99 -13.13 -0.52 -24.91
C VAL A 99 -13.07 0.19 -23.56
N CYS A 100 -13.71 -0.39 -22.55
CA CYS A 100 -13.67 0.14 -21.19
C CYS A 100 -12.46 -0.39 -20.43
N LEU A 101 -11.60 0.50 -19.97
CA LEU A 101 -10.52 0.17 -19.04
C LEU A 101 -10.97 0.42 -17.61
N SER A 102 -10.88 -0.58 -16.73
CA SER A 102 -11.31 -0.47 -15.33
C SER A 102 -10.25 -0.87 -14.32
N GLY A 103 -10.19 -0.19 -13.17
CA GLY A 103 -9.26 -0.50 -12.10
C GLY A 103 -9.92 -0.64 -10.72
N GLU A 104 -9.26 -1.42 -9.86
CA GLU A 104 -9.69 -1.71 -8.48
C GLU A 104 -8.66 -1.24 -7.44
N TYR A 105 -8.31 0.03 -7.55
CA TYR A 105 -7.38 0.75 -6.70
C TYR A 105 -7.65 2.24 -6.84
N TYR A 106 -7.20 3.04 -5.88
CA TYR A 106 -7.41 4.48 -5.93
C TYR A 106 -6.69 5.09 -7.13
N MET A 107 -7.48 5.72 -7.99
CA MET A 107 -6.98 6.45 -9.15
C MET A 107 -6.63 7.87 -8.74
N ARG A 108 -5.42 8.05 -8.20
CA ARG A 108 -4.89 9.36 -7.84
C ARG A 108 -3.46 9.45 -8.31
N ASP A 109 -3.23 10.33 -9.28
CA ASP A 109 -1.89 10.68 -9.75
C ASP A 109 -1.07 9.49 -10.30
N ASN A 110 -1.73 8.42 -10.74
CA ASN A 110 -1.08 7.16 -11.15
C ASN A 110 -1.46 6.65 -12.54
N VAL A 111 -2.13 7.48 -13.36
CA VAL A 111 -2.47 7.15 -14.74
C VAL A 111 -2.09 8.31 -15.66
N LYS A 112 -1.33 8.01 -16.71
CA LYS A 112 -0.86 8.99 -17.71
C LYS A 112 -1.20 8.49 -19.11
N VAL A 113 -1.78 9.35 -19.93
CA VAL A 113 -2.04 9.04 -21.34
C VAL A 113 -0.80 9.44 -22.13
N LEU A 114 -0.07 8.44 -22.63
CA LEU A 114 1.14 8.65 -23.43
C LEU A 114 0.77 9.01 -24.88
N GLU A 115 -0.21 8.30 -25.43
CA GLU A 115 -0.72 8.53 -26.79
C GLU A 115 -2.24 8.42 -26.76
N SER A 116 -2.94 9.40 -27.35
CA SER A 116 -4.40 9.35 -27.49
C SER A 116 -4.79 8.52 -28.74
N PRO A 117 -5.91 7.79 -28.69
CA PRO A 117 -6.38 7.08 -29.86
C PRO A 117 -6.94 8.04 -30.91
N SER A 118 -7.19 7.55 -32.12
CA SER A 118 -7.90 8.28 -33.16
C SER A 118 -9.09 7.48 -33.64
N CYS A 119 -10.21 8.15 -33.87
CA CYS A 119 -11.39 7.55 -34.48
C CYS A 119 -11.10 7.13 -35.93
N ALA A 120 -11.93 6.25 -36.48
CA ALA A 120 -11.78 5.75 -37.85
C ALA A 120 -11.84 6.86 -38.91
N ASP A 121 -12.54 7.96 -38.61
CA ASP A 121 -12.63 9.16 -39.46
C ASP A 121 -11.50 10.17 -39.22
N GLY A 122 -10.57 9.87 -38.30
CA GLY A 122 -9.47 10.74 -37.90
C GLY A 122 -9.83 11.80 -36.85
N SER A 123 -11.09 11.83 -36.38
CA SER A 123 -11.49 12.72 -35.29
C SER A 123 -10.85 12.29 -33.96
N MET A 124 -10.75 13.25 -33.03
CA MET A 124 -10.28 12.97 -31.67
C MET A 124 -11.41 12.37 -30.83
N PRO A 125 -11.19 11.21 -30.20
CA PRO A 125 -12.17 10.62 -29.33
C PRO A 125 -12.31 11.42 -28.04
N THR A 126 -13.51 11.34 -27.45
CA THR A 126 -13.80 11.89 -26.13
C THR A 126 -13.43 10.87 -25.06
N LEU A 127 -12.63 11.26 -24.07
CA LEU A 127 -12.37 10.43 -22.89
C LEU A 127 -13.50 10.64 -21.87
N MET A 128 -14.17 9.55 -21.51
CA MET A 128 -15.20 9.52 -20.48
C MET A 128 -14.72 8.73 -19.27
N PHE A 129 -14.99 9.24 -18.07
CA PHE A 129 -14.57 8.65 -16.79
C PHE A 129 -15.77 8.30 -15.92
N TYR A 130 -15.70 7.18 -15.20
CA TYR A 130 -16.79 6.66 -14.37
C TYR A 130 -16.28 6.20 -13.01
N GLN A 131 -17.14 6.29 -11.99
CA GLN A 131 -16.89 5.79 -10.62
C GLN A 131 -17.36 4.34 -10.43
N ASN A 132 -17.26 3.53 -11.49
CA ASN A 132 -17.62 2.11 -11.48
C ASN A 132 -16.71 1.36 -12.45
N ARG A 133 -16.69 0.04 -12.41
CA ARG A 133 -15.84 -0.76 -13.31
C ARG A 133 -16.37 -0.89 -14.75
N ARG A 134 -17.59 -0.46 -15.04
CA ARG A 134 -18.29 -0.88 -16.26
C ARG A 134 -18.46 0.19 -17.33
N CYS A 135 -17.88 1.38 -17.17
CA CYS A 135 -18.13 2.52 -18.06
C CYS A 135 -19.64 2.73 -18.31
N THR A 136 -20.43 2.56 -17.26
CA THR A 136 -21.90 2.68 -17.31
C THR A 136 -22.38 3.86 -16.48
N ASN A 137 -23.63 4.27 -16.71
CA ASN A 137 -24.27 5.44 -16.10
C ASN A 137 -23.68 6.75 -16.62
N SER A 138 -23.95 7.86 -15.93
CA SER A 138 -23.39 9.15 -16.31
C SER A 138 -21.90 9.20 -15.98
N PRO A 139 -21.04 9.64 -16.91
CA PRO A 139 -19.64 9.83 -16.62
C PRO A 139 -19.47 10.93 -15.57
N LEU A 140 -18.56 10.70 -14.63
CA LEU A 140 -18.16 11.71 -13.66
C LEU A 140 -17.44 12.88 -14.34
N LYS A 141 -16.68 12.59 -15.41
CA LYS A 141 -15.93 13.58 -16.18
C LYS A 141 -15.88 13.21 -17.66
N VAL A 142 -15.98 14.22 -18.51
CA VAL A 142 -15.90 14.11 -19.96
C VAL A 142 -14.82 15.07 -20.45
N VAL A 143 -13.85 14.59 -21.23
CA VAL A 143 -12.73 15.37 -21.76
C VAL A 143 -12.73 15.27 -23.28
N GLN A 144 -13.01 16.40 -23.94
CA GLN A 144 -13.19 16.47 -25.41
C GLN A 144 -11.92 16.87 -26.17
N ASN A 145 -10.84 17.28 -25.48
CA ASN A 145 -9.55 17.63 -26.08
C ASN A 145 -8.42 17.07 -25.21
N LEU A 146 -7.85 15.92 -25.58
CA LEU A 146 -6.79 15.25 -24.82
C LEU A 146 -5.38 15.78 -25.09
N ASP A 147 -5.18 16.60 -26.13
CA ASP A 147 -3.86 17.14 -26.47
C ASP A 147 -3.26 18.01 -25.34
N GLU A 148 -4.10 18.57 -24.45
CA GLU A 148 -3.63 19.30 -23.25
C GLU A 148 -3.38 18.38 -22.04
N THR A 149 -3.75 17.10 -22.12
CA THR A 149 -3.71 16.18 -20.98
C THR A 149 -2.65 15.09 -21.06
N THR A 150 -1.95 14.96 -22.18
CA THR A 150 -0.89 13.95 -22.38
C THR A 150 0.37 14.21 -21.53
N GLU A 151 0.64 15.47 -21.17
CA GLU A 151 1.79 15.80 -20.32
C GLU A 151 1.53 15.72 -18.82
N ARG A 152 0.28 15.58 -18.38
CA ARG A 152 -0.08 15.54 -16.96
C ARG A 152 -0.55 14.15 -16.53
N CYS A 153 -0.26 13.82 -15.28
CA CYS A 153 -1.03 12.79 -14.61
C CYS A 153 -2.48 13.17 -14.63
N LEU A 154 -3.27 12.24 -15.08
CA LEU A 154 -4.69 12.37 -14.92
C LEU A 154 -5.04 12.09 -13.44
N TRP A 155 -6.17 12.65 -13.00
CA TRP A 155 -6.70 12.49 -11.64
C TRP A 155 -5.85 13.12 -10.52
N SER A 156 -5.38 14.34 -10.77
CA SER A 156 -4.95 15.22 -9.69
C SER A 156 -6.14 15.68 -8.82
N GLU A 157 -5.89 16.19 -7.61
CA GLU A 157 -6.93 16.81 -6.75
C GLU A 157 -7.72 17.91 -7.48
N ALA A 158 -7.13 18.55 -8.50
CA ALA A 158 -7.81 19.56 -9.32
C ALA A 158 -8.83 18.95 -10.30
N ASP A 159 -8.67 17.67 -10.65
CA ASP A 159 -9.48 16.99 -11.66
C ASP A 159 -10.73 16.34 -11.09
N VAL A 160 -10.65 15.79 -9.87
CA VAL A 160 -11.74 15.11 -9.16
C VAL A 160 -11.57 15.34 -7.66
N SER A 161 -12.64 15.79 -6.99
CA SER A 161 -12.60 16.08 -5.54
C SER A 161 -12.53 14.83 -4.64
N VAL A 162 -12.87 13.66 -5.19
CA VAL A 162 -12.84 12.36 -4.50
C VAL A 162 -12.23 11.35 -5.46
N SER A 163 -11.09 10.77 -5.09
CA SER A 163 -10.51 9.64 -5.83
C SER A 163 -11.35 8.41 -5.57
N PRO A 164 -12.07 7.87 -6.57
CA PRO A 164 -12.84 6.65 -6.35
C PRO A 164 -11.90 5.44 -6.23
N TYR A 165 -12.33 4.43 -5.46
CA TYR A 165 -11.61 3.14 -5.37
C TYR A 165 -11.83 2.31 -6.63
N TYR A 166 -13.06 2.30 -7.12
CA TYR A 166 -13.43 1.67 -8.39
C TYR A 166 -13.56 2.73 -9.45
N TRP A 167 -12.92 2.49 -10.59
CA TRP A 167 -12.96 3.44 -11.66
C TRP A 167 -12.94 2.75 -13.00
N SER A 168 -13.45 3.46 -14.00
CA SER A 168 -13.26 3.05 -15.38
C SER A 168 -13.21 4.25 -16.31
N LEU A 169 -12.59 4.04 -17.46
CA LEU A 169 -12.49 5.04 -18.53
C LEU A 169 -12.68 4.40 -19.88
N ILE A 170 -13.12 5.19 -20.85
CA ILE A 170 -13.33 4.77 -22.23
C ILE A 170 -13.10 5.95 -23.16
N TYR A 171 -12.52 5.67 -24.33
CA TYR A 171 -12.45 6.61 -25.43
C TYR A 171 -13.61 6.35 -26.38
N ARG A 172 -14.48 7.35 -26.56
CA ARG A 172 -15.64 7.27 -27.46
C ARG A 172 -15.46 8.15 -28.68
N CYS A 173 -15.79 7.61 -29.84
CA CYS A 173 -15.87 8.37 -31.09
C CYS A 173 -17.25 8.97 -31.32
N ASP A 174 -18.24 8.52 -30.57
CA ASP A 174 -19.59 9.06 -30.54
C ASP A 174 -19.89 9.71 -29.18
N THR A 175 -21.10 10.27 -29.06
CA THR A 175 -21.60 10.86 -27.82
C THR A 175 -22.63 9.98 -27.12
N GLU A 176 -22.84 8.75 -27.58
CA GLU A 176 -23.83 7.86 -26.99
C GLU A 176 -23.30 7.29 -25.66
N PRO A 177 -24.04 7.46 -24.55
CA PRO A 177 -23.58 7.05 -23.22
C PRO A 177 -23.77 5.55 -22.94
N ASP A 178 -24.10 4.76 -23.95
CA ASP A 178 -24.32 3.33 -23.77
C ASP A 178 -22.98 2.66 -23.36
N GLY A 179 -23.05 1.61 -22.53
CA GLY A 179 -21.87 0.97 -21.96
C GLY A 179 -20.90 0.41 -23.00
N ALA A 180 -19.70 0.03 -22.57
CA ALA A 180 -18.72 -0.58 -23.48
C ALA A 180 -19.10 -2.02 -23.82
N ALA A 181 -18.82 -2.44 -25.05
CA ALA A 181 -19.00 -3.84 -25.46
C ALA A 181 -17.86 -4.72 -24.94
N GLU A 182 -16.67 -4.15 -24.83
CA GLU A 182 -15.45 -4.82 -24.40
C GLU A 182 -14.89 -4.16 -23.14
N HIS A 183 -14.26 -4.97 -22.29
CA HIS A 183 -13.68 -4.57 -21.03
C HIS A 183 -12.25 -5.07 -20.91
N GLN A 184 -11.39 -4.23 -20.34
CA GLN A 184 -10.02 -4.54 -20.01
C GLN A 184 -9.72 -4.10 -18.58
N ASP A 185 -9.03 -4.94 -17.82
CA ASP A 185 -8.65 -4.62 -16.44
C ASP A 185 -7.29 -3.93 -16.40
N ALA A 186 -7.26 -2.78 -15.73
CA ALA A 186 -6.06 -2.03 -15.39
C ALA A 186 -5.40 -2.69 -14.18
N THR A 187 -4.27 -3.34 -14.39
CA THR A 187 -3.41 -3.85 -13.31
C THR A 187 -2.05 -3.16 -13.43
N PRO A 188 -1.73 -2.17 -12.57
CA PRO A 188 -0.41 -1.55 -12.62
C PRO A 188 0.66 -2.57 -12.23
N ALA A 189 1.89 -2.37 -12.71
CA ALA A 189 3.02 -3.28 -12.48
C ALA A 189 3.30 -3.54 -10.99
N LEU A 190 2.95 -2.58 -10.13
CA LEU A 190 3.00 -2.71 -8.69
C LEU A 190 1.71 -2.17 -8.08
N ILE A 191 1.07 -2.95 -7.21
CA ILE A 191 0.02 -2.43 -6.33
C ILE A 191 0.50 -2.60 -4.89
N HIS A 192 0.54 -1.50 -4.14
CA HIS A 192 0.81 -1.56 -2.71
C HIS A 192 -0.42 -2.12 -1.99
N HIS A 193 -0.33 -3.39 -1.57
CA HIS A 193 -1.34 -4.10 -0.79
C HIS A 193 -0.91 -4.21 0.66
N ASN A 194 -1.61 -3.54 1.58
CA ASN A 194 -1.39 -3.76 3.01
C ASN A 194 -2.55 -4.48 3.70
N VAL A 195 -3.62 -4.86 2.98
CA VAL A 195 -4.83 -5.45 3.58
C VAL A 195 -5.08 -6.84 3.01
N LEU A 196 -4.76 -7.89 3.78
CA LEU A 196 -5.26 -9.24 3.53
C LEU A 196 -6.68 -9.36 4.12
N GLY A 197 -7.61 -9.96 3.40
CA GLY A 197 -8.91 -10.47 3.87
C GLY A 197 -9.52 -9.78 5.10
N ALA A 198 -10.43 -8.82 4.91
CA ALA A 198 -11.08 -8.09 5.99
C ALA A 198 -12.60 -8.22 5.95
N THR A 199 -13.23 -8.33 7.12
CA THR A 199 -14.68 -8.28 7.25
C THR A 199 -15.21 -6.89 6.94
N GLY A 200 -16.25 -6.82 6.11
CA GLY A 200 -17.04 -5.62 5.94
C GLY A 200 -18.12 -5.53 7.00
N SER A 201 -18.83 -4.42 7.06
CA SER A 201 -19.98 -4.28 7.96
C SER A 201 -21.12 -3.52 7.31
N VAL A 202 -22.33 -4.03 7.50
CA VAL A 202 -23.56 -3.43 6.97
C VAL A 202 -24.54 -3.20 8.11
N ARG A 203 -25.16 -2.02 8.14
CA ARG A 203 -26.23 -1.66 9.05
C ARG A 203 -27.55 -1.62 8.29
N TYR A 204 -28.56 -2.26 8.88
CA TYR A 204 -29.90 -2.32 8.30
C TYR A 204 -30.81 -1.25 8.93
N HIS A 205 -31.55 -0.55 8.09
CA HIS A 205 -32.48 0.49 8.51
C HIS A 205 -33.92 0.12 8.13
N ARG A 206 -34.88 0.54 8.97
CA ARG A 206 -36.31 0.26 8.80
C ARG A 206 -37.07 1.55 8.46
N GLY A 207 -37.88 1.52 7.41
CA GLY A 207 -38.87 2.55 7.08
C GLY A 207 -38.48 3.46 5.91
N THR A 208 -39.48 3.83 5.09
CA THR A 208 -39.31 4.50 3.79
C THR A 208 -38.98 5.98 3.89
N LEU A 209 -39.08 6.55 5.08
CA LEU A 209 -39.04 8.00 5.31
C LEU A 209 -37.83 8.46 6.14
N PHE A 210 -37.04 7.54 6.69
CA PHE A 210 -35.98 7.91 7.63
C PHE A 210 -34.64 8.04 6.92
N ARG A 211 -34.01 9.21 7.10
CA ARG A 211 -32.60 9.39 6.74
C ARG A 211 -31.75 8.49 7.65
N CYS A 212 -30.64 7.96 7.16
CA CYS A 212 -29.71 7.08 7.90
C CYS A 212 -29.29 7.63 9.28
N HIS A 213 -29.39 8.95 9.45
CA HIS A 213 -28.91 9.69 10.61
C HIS A 213 -30.02 10.04 11.62
N ASP A 214 -31.25 9.52 11.48
CA ASP A 214 -32.26 9.78 12.48
C ASP A 214 -31.91 9.11 13.82
N LYS A 215 -32.22 9.78 14.94
CA LYS A 215 -31.89 9.34 16.31
C LYS A 215 -32.43 7.95 16.67
N TYR A 216 -33.33 7.41 15.86
CA TYR A 216 -33.89 6.06 15.99
C TYR A 216 -33.01 4.95 15.37
N ALA A 217 -32.03 5.31 14.54
CA ALA A 217 -30.99 4.40 14.03
C ALA A 217 -30.03 3.91 15.13
N ASN A 218 -30.01 4.54 16.31
CA ASN A 218 -29.16 4.13 17.45
C ASN A 218 -29.43 2.71 17.99
N ARG A 219 -30.42 1.98 17.47
CA ARG A 219 -30.68 0.58 17.84
C ARG A 219 -30.28 -0.44 16.76
N SER A 220 -29.90 -0.02 15.55
CA SER A 220 -29.45 -0.97 14.52
C SER A 220 -27.97 -1.29 14.74
N ARG A 221 -27.69 -2.52 15.19
CA ARG A 221 -26.32 -3.05 15.22
C ARG A 221 -25.83 -3.21 13.78
N ALA A 222 -24.62 -2.75 13.51
CA ALA A 222 -23.92 -3.13 12.29
C ALA A 222 -23.58 -4.62 12.40
N ASN A 223 -23.81 -5.37 11.34
CA ASN A 223 -23.43 -6.77 11.27
C ASN A 223 -22.13 -6.86 10.47
N GLU A 224 -21.12 -7.46 11.07
CA GLU A 224 -19.86 -7.76 10.40
C GLU A 224 -20.03 -9.00 9.51
N LEU A 225 -19.50 -8.93 8.30
CA LEU A 225 -19.65 -9.91 7.24
C LEU A 225 -18.32 -10.18 6.57
N GLU A 226 -17.88 -11.42 6.63
CA GLU A 226 -16.78 -11.90 5.80
C GLU A 226 -17.24 -11.95 4.34
N PRO A 227 -16.34 -11.72 3.38
CA PRO A 227 -16.65 -11.98 1.98
C PRO A 227 -17.16 -13.41 1.77
N GLY A 228 -18.18 -13.57 0.93
CA GLY A 228 -18.87 -14.85 0.70
C GLY A 228 -19.90 -15.22 1.77
N ASN A 229 -19.91 -14.57 2.94
CA ASN A 229 -20.92 -14.83 3.96
C ASN A 229 -22.16 -13.98 3.73
N CYS A 230 -23.26 -14.68 3.45
CA CYS A 230 -24.55 -14.06 3.29
C CYS A 230 -25.15 -13.59 4.62
N ASN A 231 -25.68 -12.37 4.65
CA ASN A 231 -26.46 -11.86 5.76
C ASN A 231 -27.91 -11.59 5.39
N TRP A 232 -28.80 -12.00 6.27
CA TRP A 232 -30.23 -11.72 6.19
C TRP A 232 -30.64 -10.89 7.39
N SER A 233 -31.54 -9.94 7.16
CA SER A 233 -32.26 -9.35 8.28
C SER A 233 -33.11 -10.43 8.95
N PHE A 234 -32.75 -10.78 10.19
CA PHE A 234 -33.50 -11.74 11.02
C PHE A 234 -34.96 -11.37 11.23
N SER A 235 -35.38 -10.14 10.90
CA SER A 235 -36.79 -9.77 10.92
C SER A 235 -37.42 -10.00 9.55
N SER A 236 -38.54 -10.72 9.53
CA SER A 236 -39.49 -10.83 8.42
C SER A 236 -40.05 -9.49 7.89
N LEU A 237 -39.61 -8.37 8.46
CA LEU A 237 -39.96 -7.02 8.08
C LEU A 237 -39.09 -6.58 6.89
N PRO A 238 -39.69 -5.90 5.90
CA PRO A 238 -38.98 -5.47 4.70
C PRO A 238 -37.82 -4.54 5.06
N LEU A 239 -36.63 -4.87 4.58
CA LEU A 239 -35.53 -3.92 4.51
C LEU A 239 -35.82 -2.94 3.37
N GLU A 240 -35.67 -1.66 3.66
CA GLU A 240 -35.87 -0.60 2.66
C GLU A 240 -34.57 0.13 2.38
N THR A 241 -33.69 0.24 3.37
CA THR A 241 -32.37 0.85 3.20
C THR A 241 -31.31 0.06 3.96
N ILE A 242 -30.11 0.04 3.39
CA ILE A 242 -28.88 -0.44 4.05
C ILE A 242 -27.87 0.69 4.08
N GLU A 243 -26.95 0.63 5.04
CA GLU A 243 -25.81 1.52 5.14
C GLU A 243 -24.56 0.65 5.23
N ILE A 244 -23.61 0.86 4.32
CA ILE A 244 -22.32 0.19 4.38
C ILE A 244 -21.46 0.95 5.37
N VAL A 245 -21.13 0.34 6.50
CA VAL A 245 -20.35 0.98 7.58
C VAL A 245 -18.86 0.81 7.32
N SER A 246 -18.45 -0.37 6.86
CA SER A 246 -17.10 -0.62 6.36
C SER A 246 -17.14 -1.58 5.16
N PRO A 247 -16.26 -1.40 4.16
CA PRO A 247 -16.15 -2.35 3.07
C PRO A 247 -15.49 -3.65 3.54
N ALA A 248 -15.80 -4.78 2.91
CA ALA A 248 -15.01 -5.99 3.07
C ALA A 248 -13.84 -6.00 2.08
N VAL A 249 -12.81 -6.79 2.39
CA VAL A 249 -11.63 -6.97 1.54
C VAL A 249 -11.45 -8.46 1.28
N CYS A 250 -11.27 -8.80 0.02
CA CYS A 250 -11.08 -10.15 -0.50
C CYS A 250 -9.70 -10.72 -0.11
N SER A 251 -9.51 -12.02 -0.28
CA SER A 251 -8.24 -12.70 0.03
C SER A 251 -7.06 -12.17 -0.82
N ASN A 252 -7.33 -11.81 -2.07
CA ASN A 252 -6.39 -11.14 -2.99
C ASN A 252 -6.16 -9.65 -2.66
N GLY A 253 -6.76 -9.15 -1.57
CA GLY A 253 -6.69 -7.78 -1.10
C GLY A 253 -7.55 -6.78 -1.86
N THR A 254 -8.39 -7.20 -2.82
CA THR A 254 -9.30 -6.27 -3.51
C THR A 254 -10.46 -5.94 -2.59
N ARG A 255 -11.07 -4.78 -2.77
CA ARG A 255 -12.32 -4.49 -2.07
C ARG A 255 -13.40 -5.45 -2.59
N ALA A 256 -14.22 -5.97 -1.70
CA ALA A 256 -15.38 -6.75 -2.10
C ALA A 256 -16.48 -5.82 -2.64
N GLN A 257 -17.20 -6.28 -3.65
CA GLN A 257 -18.46 -5.68 -4.07
C GLN A 257 -19.56 -6.04 -3.10
N LEU A 258 -20.69 -5.34 -3.16
CA LEU A 258 -21.88 -5.71 -2.43
C LEU A 258 -22.86 -6.39 -3.38
N ALA A 259 -23.07 -7.69 -3.19
CA ALA A 259 -24.10 -8.46 -3.87
C ALA A 259 -25.43 -8.36 -3.11
N LEU A 260 -26.50 -8.03 -3.83
CA LEU A 260 -27.87 -7.90 -3.33
C LEU A 260 -28.71 -9.11 -3.76
N TYR A 261 -29.51 -9.67 -2.86
CA TYR A 261 -30.30 -10.88 -3.13
C TYR A 261 -31.79 -10.66 -2.88
N GLU A 262 -32.61 -11.12 -3.83
CA GLU A 262 -34.07 -11.09 -3.73
C GLU A 262 -34.60 -12.13 -2.72
N ASP A 263 -35.76 -11.83 -2.16
CA ASP A 263 -36.55 -12.73 -1.33
C ASP A 263 -37.23 -13.84 -2.14
N VAL A 264 -36.75 -15.07 -2.03
CA VAL A 264 -37.49 -16.24 -2.52
C VAL A 264 -38.30 -16.84 -1.38
N ARG A 265 -39.31 -16.09 -0.95
CA ARG A 265 -40.21 -16.34 0.19
C ARG A 265 -41.01 -17.66 0.15
N ARG A 266 -40.70 -18.58 -0.78
CA ARG A 266 -41.49 -19.79 -1.05
C ARG A 266 -41.00 -21.06 -0.36
N TYR A 267 -39.81 -21.10 0.23
CA TYR A 267 -39.34 -22.31 0.90
C TYR A 267 -38.92 -22.00 2.33
N GLY A 268 -39.71 -22.52 3.27
CA GLY A 268 -39.53 -22.30 4.69
C GLY A 268 -38.21 -22.89 5.16
N GLY A 269 -37.42 -22.04 5.83
CA GLY A 269 -36.34 -22.45 6.72
C GLY A 269 -35.00 -22.64 6.04
N SER A 270 -34.25 -21.53 5.92
CA SER A 270 -32.84 -21.51 5.52
C SER A 270 -32.67 -21.89 4.03
N TYR A 271 -31.78 -21.35 3.20
CA TYR A 271 -30.36 -21.16 3.39
C TYR A 271 -29.87 -20.06 2.42
N MET A 272 -28.94 -19.24 2.93
CA MET A 272 -27.89 -18.45 2.25
C MET A 272 -28.20 -17.88 0.85
N CYS A 273 -28.35 -16.56 0.76
CA CYS A 273 -28.33 -15.70 -0.44
C CYS A 273 -28.77 -16.38 -1.75
N ASN A 274 -29.96 -17.00 -1.74
CA ASN A 274 -30.53 -17.71 -2.89
C ASN A 274 -29.57 -18.74 -3.54
N TRP A 275 -28.79 -19.47 -2.74
CA TRP A 275 -27.75 -20.40 -3.22
C TRP A 275 -26.73 -19.74 -4.15
N GLY A 276 -26.53 -18.43 -3.98
CA GLY A 276 -25.68 -17.62 -4.83
C GLY A 276 -26.33 -17.11 -6.11
N ASN A 277 -27.54 -17.55 -6.43
CA ASN A 277 -28.17 -17.18 -7.69
C ASN A 277 -28.70 -15.73 -7.61
N MET A 278 -28.11 -14.85 -8.42
CA MET A 278 -28.47 -13.44 -8.48
C MET A 278 -29.70 -13.25 -9.37
N THR A 279 -30.82 -12.79 -8.80
CA THR A 279 -32.09 -12.62 -9.54
C THR A 279 -32.46 -11.16 -9.84
N LEU A 280 -31.71 -10.19 -9.31
CA LEU A 280 -31.91 -8.77 -9.63
C LEU A 280 -30.93 -8.33 -10.74
N GLU A 281 -31.29 -7.28 -11.47
CA GLU A 281 -30.35 -6.60 -12.36
C GLU A 281 -29.42 -5.71 -11.53
N ASN A 282 -28.15 -5.63 -11.92
CA ASN A 282 -27.14 -4.81 -11.23
C ASN A 282 -27.07 -5.11 -9.71
N THR A 283 -27.19 -6.39 -9.35
CA THR A 283 -27.09 -6.87 -7.95
C THR A 283 -25.75 -6.65 -7.33
N ILE A 284 -24.70 -6.62 -8.15
CA ILE A 284 -23.34 -6.45 -7.70
C ILE A 284 -23.02 -4.96 -7.81
N VAL A 285 -22.83 -4.35 -6.65
CA VAL A 285 -22.57 -2.92 -6.51
C VAL A 285 -21.13 -2.73 -6.10
N ASP A 286 -20.39 -1.96 -6.89
CA ASP A 286 -19.05 -1.49 -6.51
C ASP A 286 -19.17 -0.62 -5.26
N VAL A 287 -18.54 -1.04 -4.16
CA VAL A 287 -18.58 -0.32 -2.87
C VAL A 287 -17.53 0.77 -2.87
N ASP A 288 -17.92 1.97 -3.26
CA ASP A 288 -17.02 3.12 -3.29
C ASP A 288 -17.07 3.92 -1.97
N ASP A 289 -16.07 4.77 -1.73
CA ASP A 289 -15.92 5.43 -0.42
C ASP A 289 -17.07 6.38 -0.08
N TRP A 290 -17.64 7.05 -1.08
CA TRP A 290 -18.79 7.93 -0.90
C TRP A 290 -20.06 7.17 -0.49
N MET A 291 -20.12 5.86 -0.77
CA MET A 291 -21.23 4.99 -0.37
C MET A 291 -21.13 4.59 1.11
N LEU A 292 -19.96 4.74 1.72
CA LEU A 292 -19.76 4.44 3.13
C LEU A 292 -20.53 5.43 3.99
N ASN A 293 -21.26 4.90 4.98
CA ASN A 293 -22.17 5.64 5.85
C ASN A 293 -23.31 6.37 5.09
N THR A 294 -23.52 6.04 3.81
CA THR A 294 -24.64 6.52 3.00
C THR A 294 -25.70 5.42 2.88
N CYS A 295 -26.98 5.78 2.92
CA CYS A 295 -28.04 4.80 2.72
C CYS A 295 -28.20 4.46 1.25
N ILE A 296 -28.16 3.17 0.97
CA ILE A 296 -28.55 2.60 -0.30
C ILE A 296 -30.01 2.19 -0.17
N ASN A 297 -30.84 2.70 -1.08
CA ASN A 297 -32.25 2.31 -1.16
C ASN A 297 -32.36 0.94 -1.83
N MET A 298 -32.91 -0.01 -1.09
CA MET A 298 -33.10 -1.41 -1.47
C MET A 298 -34.51 -1.68 -2.02
N SER A 299 -35.36 -0.65 -2.05
CA SER A 299 -36.68 -0.69 -2.67
C SER A 299 -36.59 -0.34 -4.16
N HIS A 300 -37.42 -1.00 -4.96
CA HIS A 300 -37.51 -0.78 -6.41
C HIS A 300 -36.25 -1.13 -7.20
N LEU A 301 -35.52 -2.18 -6.78
CA LEU A 301 -34.44 -2.75 -7.58
C LEU A 301 -35.03 -3.48 -8.79
N LYS A 302 -34.45 -3.30 -9.98
CA LYS A 302 -34.92 -3.98 -11.19
C LYS A 302 -34.65 -5.49 -11.09
N LEU A 303 -35.58 -6.29 -11.58
CA LEU A 303 -35.45 -7.75 -11.64
C LEU A 303 -35.03 -8.21 -13.03
N LEU A 304 -34.16 -9.23 -13.12
CA LEU A 304 -33.75 -9.85 -14.41
C LEU A 304 -34.94 -10.42 -15.19
N ARG A 305 -35.97 -10.87 -14.48
CA ARG A 305 -37.24 -11.37 -15.06
C ARG A 305 -38.21 -10.26 -15.47
N GLY A 306 -37.78 -9.00 -15.43
CA GLY A 306 -38.65 -7.83 -15.57
C GLY A 306 -39.43 -7.50 -14.31
N GLY A 307 -39.77 -6.21 -14.15
CA GLY A 307 -40.43 -5.68 -12.96
C GLY A 307 -39.45 -5.18 -11.89
N PHE A 308 -39.98 -4.95 -10.68
CA PHE A 308 -39.22 -4.42 -9.55
C PHE A 308 -39.35 -5.34 -8.34
N GLY A 309 -38.21 -5.63 -7.73
CA GLY A 309 -38.08 -6.45 -6.54
C GLY A 309 -37.55 -5.63 -5.35
N ARG A 310 -37.34 -6.34 -4.25
CA ARG A 310 -36.67 -5.83 -3.06
C ARG A 310 -35.57 -6.80 -2.69
N ALA A 311 -34.41 -6.28 -2.35
CA ALA A 311 -33.35 -7.09 -1.80
C ALA A 311 -33.55 -7.27 -0.30
N LEU A 312 -33.47 -8.52 0.18
CA LEU A 312 -33.55 -8.87 1.60
C LEU A 312 -32.26 -9.48 2.15
N GLY A 313 -31.41 -10.00 1.26
CA GLY A 313 -30.07 -10.48 1.59
C GLY A 313 -29.00 -9.56 1.01
N VAL A 314 -27.88 -9.45 1.71
CA VAL A 314 -26.67 -8.84 1.18
C VAL A 314 -25.46 -9.70 1.49
N MET A 315 -24.47 -9.66 0.63
CA MET A 315 -23.20 -10.37 0.79
C MET A 315 -22.09 -9.50 0.23
N PHE A 316 -20.92 -9.53 0.87
CA PHE A 316 -19.73 -9.00 0.22
C PHE A 316 -19.21 -10.05 -0.77
N TYR A 317 -19.17 -9.70 -2.04
CA TYR A 317 -18.77 -10.56 -3.15
C TYR A 317 -17.34 -10.23 -3.60
N CYS A 318 -16.53 -11.27 -3.79
CA CYS A 318 -15.20 -11.18 -4.38
C CYS A 318 -15.21 -11.88 -5.74
N ASP A 319 -14.53 -11.28 -6.71
CA ASP A 319 -14.39 -11.88 -8.04
C ASP A 319 -13.72 -13.25 -7.96
N GLY A 320 -14.22 -14.20 -8.75
CA GLY A 320 -13.77 -15.59 -8.74
C GLY A 320 -14.33 -16.45 -7.59
N MET A 321 -15.16 -15.91 -6.68
CA MET A 321 -15.86 -16.76 -5.72
C MET A 321 -16.92 -17.61 -6.41
N HIS A 322 -16.69 -18.92 -6.45
CA HIS A 322 -17.73 -19.90 -6.71
C HIS A 322 -18.63 -19.99 -5.49
N ILE A 323 -19.93 -19.72 -5.67
CA ILE A 323 -20.88 -19.81 -4.56
C ILE A 323 -21.18 -21.29 -4.37
N LYS A 324 -20.63 -21.85 -3.29
CA LYS A 324 -20.79 -23.26 -2.92
C LYS A 324 -22.27 -23.65 -2.96
N GLY A 325 -22.60 -24.57 -3.86
CA GLY A 325 -23.97 -25.03 -4.08
C GLY A 325 -24.38 -25.17 -5.55
N GLN A 326 -23.55 -24.73 -6.50
CA GLN A 326 -23.89 -24.86 -7.92
C GLN A 326 -23.35 -26.14 -8.58
N ASP A 327 -22.16 -26.67 -8.20
CA ASP A 327 -21.61 -27.91 -8.81
C ASP A 327 -20.72 -28.78 -7.89
N ASP A 328 -20.65 -28.51 -6.58
CA ASP A 328 -19.66 -29.15 -5.67
C ASP A 328 -20.03 -30.57 -5.19
N GLU A 329 -20.46 -31.47 -6.09
CA GLU A 329 -20.47 -32.91 -5.77
C GLU A 329 -19.28 -33.69 -6.34
N GLU A 330 -18.43 -33.12 -7.19
CA GLU A 330 -17.23 -33.82 -7.65
C GLU A 330 -15.98 -32.93 -7.75
N ASN A 331 -15.06 -33.19 -6.83
CA ASN A 331 -13.63 -32.88 -6.87
C ASN A 331 -13.19 -31.43 -6.58
N GLU A 332 -12.65 -31.22 -5.38
CA GLU A 332 -11.21 -30.92 -5.25
C GLU A 332 -10.77 -30.95 -3.77
N GLU A 333 -9.81 -31.83 -3.48
CA GLU A 333 -8.97 -31.75 -2.29
C GLU A 333 -8.14 -30.47 -2.38
N VAL A 334 -8.55 -29.43 -1.65
CA VAL A 334 -7.70 -28.26 -1.43
C VAL A 334 -6.55 -28.70 -0.53
N ALA A 335 -5.36 -28.78 -1.10
CA ALA A 335 -4.12 -28.90 -0.33
C ALA A 335 -4.06 -27.76 0.70
N GLU A 336 -3.97 -28.11 1.98
CA GLU A 336 -3.63 -27.18 3.04
C GLU A 336 -2.27 -26.54 2.70
N ASP A 337 -2.33 -25.28 2.27
CA ASP A 337 -1.18 -24.41 2.19
C ASP A 337 -0.52 -24.38 3.58
N THR A 338 0.68 -24.95 3.68
CA THR A 338 1.44 -25.02 4.91
C THR A 338 1.70 -23.60 5.41
N SER A 339 0.94 -23.21 6.44
CA SER A 339 0.85 -21.85 6.93
C SER A 339 2.19 -21.34 7.42
N ASN A 340 2.81 -20.45 6.64
CA ASN A 340 3.70 -19.46 7.23
C ASN A 340 2.91 -18.74 8.34
N PRO A 341 3.50 -18.53 9.53
CA PRO A 341 2.81 -17.91 10.65
C PRO A 341 2.35 -16.52 10.23
N ARG A 342 1.04 -16.39 9.98
CA ARG A 342 0.42 -15.11 9.60
C ARG A 342 0.56 -14.16 10.78
N GLY A 343 1.11 -12.97 10.54
CA GLY A 343 1.15 -11.90 11.55
C GLY A 343 -0.25 -11.56 12.07
N PRO A 344 -0.39 -11.01 13.29
CA PRO A 344 -1.71 -10.68 13.83
C PRO A 344 -2.39 -9.62 12.98
N ARG A 345 -3.71 -9.72 12.82
CA ARG A 345 -4.51 -8.65 12.23
C ARG A 345 -4.55 -7.43 13.15
N THR A 346 -4.01 -6.29 12.70
CA THR A 346 -3.93 -5.01 13.43
C THR A 346 -4.63 -3.89 12.67
N SER A 347 -5.19 -2.88 13.32
CA SER A 347 -5.81 -1.71 12.67
C SER A 347 -5.46 -0.40 13.38
N HIS A 348 -4.93 0.60 12.66
CA HIS A 348 -4.64 1.93 13.20
C HIS A 348 -5.80 2.92 13.05
N SER A 349 -6.78 2.63 12.18
CA SER A 349 -7.89 3.53 11.89
C SER A 349 -9.18 3.16 12.62
N GLU A 350 -9.25 1.97 13.20
CA GLU A 350 -10.43 1.51 13.92
C GLU A 350 -10.61 2.19 15.29
N CYS A 351 -9.51 2.56 15.93
CA CYS A 351 -9.57 3.23 17.21
C CYS A 351 -9.68 4.75 17.01
N ALA A 352 -10.68 5.36 17.65
CA ALA A 352 -10.86 6.81 17.58
C ALA A 352 -9.62 7.52 18.14
N THR A 353 -9.04 8.43 17.36
CA THR A 353 -7.99 9.32 17.88
C THR A 353 -8.57 10.13 19.05
N LEU A 354 -7.75 10.53 20.03
CA LEU A 354 -8.19 11.42 21.11
C LEU A 354 -8.75 12.76 20.56
N ALA A 355 -8.27 13.17 19.37
CA ALA A 355 -8.82 14.30 18.62
C ALA A 355 -10.22 14.00 18.04
N GLY A 356 -10.45 12.77 17.57
CA GLY A 356 -11.70 12.29 17.00
C GLY A 356 -12.85 12.12 18.00
N ARG A 357 -12.58 11.97 19.30
CA ARG A 357 -13.63 11.79 20.33
C ARG A 357 -14.59 12.99 20.45
N TRP A 358 -14.17 14.16 19.96
CA TRP A 358 -15.00 15.38 19.92
C TRP A 358 -15.49 15.76 18.51
N GLN A 359 -15.09 14.99 17.49
CA GLN A 359 -15.33 15.25 16.08
C GLN A 359 -16.37 14.27 15.51
N TRP A 360 -17.56 14.24 16.12
CA TRP A 360 -18.71 13.41 15.70
C TRP A 360 -19.23 13.70 14.28
N ASN A 361 -18.67 14.71 13.59
CA ASN A 361 -19.08 15.12 12.25
C ASN A 361 -18.09 14.74 11.14
N HIS A 362 -16.97 14.07 11.45
CA HIS A 362 -16.12 13.50 10.41
C HIS A 362 -16.66 12.11 10.05
N PRO A 363 -16.79 11.78 8.75
CA PRO A 363 -17.18 10.43 8.33
C PRO A 363 -16.25 9.40 8.98
N VAL A 364 -16.84 8.32 9.50
CA VAL A 364 -16.08 7.21 10.10
C VAL A 364 -15.12 6.71 9.02
N ARG A 365 -13.81 6.91 9.22
CA ARG A 365 -12.79 6.47 8.26
C ARG A 365 -12.88 4.95 8.10
N PRO A 366 -12.63 4.39 6.89
CA PRO A 366 -12.60 2.95 6.69
C PRO A 366 -11.59 2.30 7.64
N LYS A 367 -11.94 1.13 8.18
CA LYS A 367 -11.01 0.32 8.96
C LYS A 367 -9.96 -0.24 8.02
N THR A 368 -8.70 0.15 8.21
CA THR A 368 -7.55 -0.42 7.53
C THR A 368 -6.96 -1.49 8.42
N PHE A 369 -6.65 -2.66 7.87
CA PHE A 369 -6.02 -3.74 8.61
C PHE A 369 -4.63 -4.02 8.05
N MET A 370 -3.68 -4.33 8.93
CA MET A 370 -2.29 -4.69 8.63
C MET A 370 -1.94 -5.99 9.34
N TYR A 371 -1.00 -6.74 8.78
CA TYR A 371 -0.55 -8.04 9.30
C TYR A 371 0.95 -8.03 9.55
N PRO A 372 1.45 -7.26 10.55
CA PRO A 372 2.88 -7.14 10.81
C PRO A 372 3.49 -8.51 11.10
N GLU A 373 4.63 -8.80 10.46
CA GLU A 373 5.39 -10.00 10.78
C GLU A 373 5.86 -9.97 12.24
N PRO A 374 5.94 -11.13 12.92
CA PRO A 374 6.58 -11.23 14.21
C PRO A 374 7.99 -10.62 14.17
N MET A 375 8.33 -9.83 15.19
CA MET A 375 9.60 -9.10 15.29
C MET A 375 9.83 -7.97 14.27
N ALA A 376 8.84 -7.63 13.43
CA ALA A 376 8.89 -6.44 12.59
C ALA A 376 8.44 -5.20 13.37
N CYS A 377 9.26 -4.15 13.32
CA CYS A 377 8.91 -2.87 13.94
C CYS A 377 7.93 -2.09 13.08
N MET A 378 6.82 -1.68 13.67
CA MET A 378 5.79 -0.87 13.05
C MET A 378 5.79 0.53 13.64
N SER A 379 5.94 1.54 12.79
CA SER A 379 5.74 2.93 13.19
C SER A 379 4.25 3.21 13.36
N LEU A 380 3.93 4.01 14.37
CA LEU A 380 2.58 4.40 14.70
C LEU A 380 2.42 5.91 14.49
N PRO A 381 1.44 6.35 13.68
CA PRO A 381 1.19 7.77 13.52
C PRO A 381 0.85 8.44 14.85
N GLN A 382 1.36 9.66 15.07
CA GLN A 382 1.15 10.37 16.33
C GLN A 382 -0.35 10.51 16.62
N GLY A 383 -0.77 10.20 17.86
CA GLY A 383 -2.18 10.31 18.27
C GLY A 383 -3.10 9.17 17.81
N HIS A 384 -2.58 8.15 17.11
CA HIS A 384 -3.36 6.98 16.69
C HIS A 384 -3.25 5.83 17.68
N GLN A 385 -4.30 5.03 17.78
CA GLN A 385 -4.34 3.81 18.59
C GLN A 385 -4.34 2.60 17.65
N VAL A 386 -3.70 1.49 18.01
CA VAL A 386 -3.88 0.22 17.31
C VAL A 386 -4.95 -0.59 18.01
N ARG A 387 -5.72 -1.31 17.20
CA ARG A 387 -6.50 -2.45 17.62
C ARG A 387 -5.81 -3.71 17.12
N ILE A 388 -5.58 -4.68 18.00
CA ILE A 388 -5.14 -6.02 17.59
C ILE A 388 -6.34 -6.95 17.65
N HIS A 389 -6.72 -7.52 16.51
CA HIS A 389 -7.92 -8.35 16.36
C HIS A 389 -7.66 -9.82 16.62
N GLU A 390 -6.41 -10.25 16.45
CA GLU A 390 -6.01 -11.65 16.51
C GLU A 390 -4.79 -11.79 17.41
N LYS A 391 -4.73 -12.88 18.17
CA LYS A 391 -3.58 -13.12 19.04
C LYS A 391 -2.36 -13.34 18.14
N PRO A 392 -1.30 -12.55 18.29
CA PRO A 392 -0.08 -12.80 17.55
C PRO A 392 0.45 -14.18 17.88
N THR A 393 0.88 -14.91 16.86
CA THR A 393 1.56 -16.20 17.03
C THR A 393 2.98 -16.05 16.51
N CYS A 394 3.93 -16.46 17.33
CA CYS A 394 5.35 -16.43 17.01
C CYS A 394 5.76 -17.62 16.13
N PRO A 395 6.92 -17.57 15.46
CA PRO A 395 7.39 -18.69 14.62
C PRO A 395 7.53 -20.02 15.38
N ASP A 396 7.73 -19.96 16.69
CA ASP A 396 7.79 -21.13 17.59
C ASP A 396 6.40 -21.62 18.07
N GLY A 397 5.32 -21.01 17.59
CA GLY A 397 3.94 -21.31 17.98
C GLY A 397 3.50 -20.67 19.31
N THR A 398 4.37 -19.92 19.98
CA THR A 398 4.00 -19.22 21.22
C THR A 398 3.14 -17.98 20.94
N THR A 399 2.40 -17.51 21.95
CA THR A 399 1.62 -16.27 21.82
C THR A 399 2.55 -15.07 21.90
N GLY A 400 2.61 -14.29 20.82
CA GLY A 400 3.36 -13.05 20.77
C GLY A 400 2.79 -12.00 21.72
N ARG A 401 3.69 -11.13 22.19
CA ARG A 401 3.38 -10.02 23.09
C ARG A 401 3.50 -8.72 22.33
N LEU A 402 2.77 -7.69 22.73
CA LEU A 402 2.97 -6.36 22.15
C LEU A 402 4.09 -5.66 22.90
N ALA A 403 5.18 -5.36 22.21
CA ALA A 403 6.22 -4.48 22.69
C ALA A 403 6.03 -3.08 22.10
N MET A 404 6.22 -2.05 22.92
CA MET A 404 5.96 -0.66 22.54
C MET A 404 7.13 0.24 22.92
N TRP A 405 7.40 1.23 22.08
CA TRP A 405 8.51 2.15 22.24
C TRP A 405 8.06 3.60 22.23
N ARG A 406 8.85 4.42 22.93
CA ARG A 406 8.60 5.86 22.94
C ARG A 406 8.99 6.54 21.64
N GLU A 407 10.06 6.03 21.04
CA GLU A 407 10.68 6.57 19.85
C GLU A 407 10.29 5.72 18.63
N PRO A 408 10.22 6.33 17.44
CA PRO A 408 9.86 5.61 16.21
C PRO A 408 10.93 4.58 15.89
N GLY A 409 10.60 3.46 15.26
CA GLY A 409 11.62 2.47 14.88
C GLY A 409 12.09 1.51 15.98
N CYS A 410 11.34 1.37 17.08
CA CYS A 410 11.57 0.35 18.12
C CYS A 410 12.99 0.39 18.71
N ILE A 411 13.49 1.61 18.95
CA ILE A 411 14.85 1.91 19.42
C ILE A 411 14.93 1.74 20.93
N ASN A 412 16.00 1.13 21.43
CA ASN A 412 16.21 0.80 22.84
C ASN A 412 15.24 -0.28 23.34
N TRP A 413 15.10 -0.37 24.67
CA TRP A 413 14.13 -1.27 25.28
C TRP A 413 12.70 -0.78 25.05
N PRO A 414 11.77 -1.69 24.72
CA PRO A 414 10.38 -1.34 24.74
C PRO A 414 10.03 -0.81 26.13
N LYS A 415 9.40 0.36 26.15
CA LYS A 415 8.85 0.99 27.35
C LYS A 415 7.95 0.01 28.09
N LYS A 416 7.23 -0.81 27.33
CA LYS A 416 6.24 -1.75 27.83
C LYS A 416 6.17 -2.96 26.91
N ILE A 417 6.13 -4.15 27.51
CA ILE A 417 5.82 -5.41 26.83
C ILE A 417 4.63 -6.03 27.55
N GLU A 418 3.51 -6.17 26.86
CA GLU A 418 2.29 -6.72 27.46
C GLU A 418 1.70 -7.85 26.63
N ALA A 419 0.90 -8.68 27.30
CA ALA A 419 0.12 -9.68 26.59
C ALA A 419 -0.95 -8.95 25.78
N VAL A 420 -1.14 -9.37 24.53
CA VAL A 420 -2.16 -8.79 23.66
C VAL A 420 -3.55 -9.25 24.11
N ASP A 421 -4.40 -8.31 24.52
CA ASP A 421 -5.83 -8.55 24.69
C ASP A 421 -6.57 -8.18 23.40
N THR A 422 -7.13 -9.17 22.71
CA THR A 422 -7.62 -9.06 21.33
C THR A 422 -8.93 -8.30 21.12
N LEU A 423 -9.38 -7.52 22.10
CA LEU A 423 -10.74 -6.98 22.10
C LEU A 423 -10.85 -5.49 22.42
N ASN A 424 -9.79 -4.85 22.91
CA ASN A 424 -9.85 -3.45 23.33
C ASN A 424 -8.95 -2.58 22.46
N CYS A 425 -9.44 -1.40 22.09
CA CYS A 425 -8.54 -0.30 21.72
C CYS A 425 -7.72 -0.01 22.96
N GLU A 426 -6.45 -0.42 22.93
CA GLU A 426 -5.57 -0.13 24.04
C GLU A 426 -5.40 1.38 24.11
N ASN A 427 -5.72 1.91 25.29
CA ASN A 427 -5.68 3.34 25.54
C ASN A 427 -4.21 3.72 25.71
N TRP A 428 -3.52 3.86 24.59
CA TRP A 428 -2.11 4.17 24.55
C TRP A 428 -1.84 5.58 25.06
N ASP A 429 -0.66 5.78 25.62
CA ASP A 429 -0.21 7.10 26.00
C ASP A 429 0.24 7.83 24.72
N LEU A 430 -0.78 8.27 23.96
CA LEU A 430 -0.77 8.78 22.59
C LEU A 430 0.20 9.93 22.31
N LEU A 431 0.79 10.50 23.35
CA LEU A 431 1.76 11.57 23.27
C LEU A 431 3.21 11.06 23.26
N SER A 432 3.45 9.83 23.72
CA SER A 432 4.81 9.35 23.99
C SER A 432 5.19 8.07 23.28
N GLU A 433 4.26 7.31 22.71
CA GLU A 433 4.52 6.03 22.04
C GLU A 433 4.35 6.19 20.53
N THR A 434 5.36 5.79 19.75
CA THR A 434 5.44 6.07 18.31
C THR A 434 5.82 4.85 17.48
N SER A 435 6.09 3.69 18.11
CA SER A 435 6.26 2.42 17.40
C SER A 435 5.94 1.21 18.28
N TYR A 436 5.59 0.10 17.64
CA TYR A 436 5.27 -1.17 18.29
C TYR A 436 5.81 -2.36 17.48
N MET A 437 5.89 -3.52 18.11
CA MET A 437 6.33 -4.77 17.47
C MET A 437 5.66 -5.95 18.16
N ILE A 438 5.45 -7.02 17.39
CA ILE A 438 5.06 -8.32 17.94
C ILE A 438 6.30 -9.02 18.48
N TRP A 439 6.42 -9.06 19.80
CA TRP A 439 7.57 -9.58 20.53
C TRP A 439 7.41 -11.07 20.82
N CYS A 440 8.40 -11.86 20.38
CA CYS A 440 8.36 -13.32 20.39
C CYS A 440 9.38 -14.01 21.29
N ALA A 441 9.93 -13.34 22.30
CA ALA A 441 10.81 -14.01 23.26
C ALA A 441 9.99 -14.88 24.23
N ALA A 442 10.35 -16.17 24.31
CA ALA A 442 9.59 -17.24 24.95
C ALA A 442 9.16 -16.93 26.40
N ASP A 443 10.05 -16.41 27.23
CA ASP A 443 9.77 -16.31 28.66
C ASP A 443 10.30 -14.97 29.15
N GLY A 444 9.43 -14.10 29.66
CA GLY A 444 9.82 -12.73 30.01
C GLY A 444 11.09 -12.67 30.83
N LEU A 445 12.16 -12.11 30.24
CA LEU A 445 13.50 -11.81 30.78
C LEU A 445 13.76 -12.34 32.20
N THR A 446 14.70 -13.28 32.30
CA THR A 446 15.28 -13.74 33.58
C THR A 446 15.74 -12.54 34.43
N ALA A 447 15.81 -12.72 35.75
CA ALA A 447 16.28 -11.68 36.66
C ALA A 447 17.72 -11.23 36.34
N GLU A 448 18.54 -12.12 35.79
CA GLU A 448 19.84 -11.83 35.19
C GLU A 448 19.72 -10.97 33.92
N GLU A 449 18.85 -11.28 32.96
CA GLU A 449 18.64 -10.44 31.76
C GLU A 449 18.06 -9.04 32.07
N ARG A 450 17.31 -8.92 33.18
CA ARG A 450 16.89 -7.61 33.73
C ARG A 450 18.02 -6.85 34.43
N LYS A 451 19.01 -7.55 34.99
CA LYS A 451 20.15 -6.97 35.74
C LYS A 451 21.33 -6.62 34.85
N VAL A 452 21.58 -7.42 33.83
CA VAL A 452 22.58 -7.12 32.81
C VAL A 452 22.10 -5.93 31.98
N GLY A 453 20.79 -5.72 31.88
CA GLY A 453 20.23 -4.89 30.83
C GLY A 453 20.52 -5.61 29.52
N PRO A 454 19.54 -5.93 28.68
CA PRO A 454 19.90 -6.54 27.42
C PRO A 454 20.38 -5.36 26.59
N GLU A 455 21.61 -4.91 26.78
CA GLU A 455 22.22 -3.93 25.91
C GLU A 455 22.16 -4.57 24.52
N ASP A 456 21.11 -4.22 23.78
CA ASP A 456 21.00 -4.52 22.37
C ASP A 456 22.13 -3.73 21.76
N HIS A 457 23.27 -4.40 21.68
CA HIS A 457 24.54 -3.86 21.26
C HIS A 457 24.51 -3.44 19.79
N ARG A 458 23.45 -3.85 19.06
CA ARG A 458 23.22 -3.56 17.66
C ARG A 458 22.91 -2.09 17.44
N ALA A 459 23.42 -1.56 16.35
CA ALA A 459 23.02 -0.24 15.92
C ALA A 459 21.59 -0.29 15.40
N VAL A 460 20.80 0.72 15.75
CA VAL A 460 19.49 0.94 15.15
C VAL A 460 19.64 2.08 14.17
N VAL A 461 19.47 1.79 12.88
CA VAL A 461 19.70 2.76 11.81
C VAL A 461 18.56 2.79 10.83
N SER A 462 18.35 3.95 10.21
CA SER A 462 17.45 4.11 9.08
C SER A 462 18.15 4.96 8.03
N VAL A 463 18.04 4.53 6.78
CA VAL A 463 18.39 5.36 5.62
C VAL A 463 17.15 6.04 5.03
N ASP A 464 16.00 5.67 5.55
CA ASP A 464 14.69 6.01 5.03
C ASP A 464 14.25 7.35 5.62
N GLU A 465 14.42 7.58 6.94
CA GLU A 465 14.03 8.84 7.59
C GLU A 465 14.79 10.10 7.13
N CYS A 466 15.85 9.95 6.33
CA CYS A 466 16.67 11.08 5.95
C CYS A 466 16.40 11.61 4.54
N PRO A 467 16.35 12.94 4.36
CA PRO A 467 16.22 13.53 3.05
C PRO A 467 17.47 13.25 2.21
N LYS A 468 17.30 12.72 1.00
CA LYS A 468 18.43 12.58 0.06
C LYS A 468 18.97 13.98 -0.27
N LEU A 469 20.29 14.15 -0.29
CA LEU A 469 20.93 15.48 -0.40
C LEU A 469 20.70 16.21 -1.72
N ASN A 470 20.26 15.47 -2.74
CA ASN A 470 19.89 16.02 -4.05
C ASN A 470 18.36 16.09 -4.25
N MET A 471 17.57 15.79 -3.22
CA MET A 471 16.12 16.02 -3.22
C MET A 471 15.81 17.35 -2.53
N LYS A 472 14.83 18.09 -3.07
CA LYS A 472 14.33 19.33 -2.45
C LYS A 472 13.98 19.07 -0.97
N PRO A 473 14.23 20.00 -0.04
CA PRO A 473 13.91 19.83 1.38
C PRO A 473 12.45 19.39 1.55
N GLY A 474 12.22 18.24 2.20
CA GLY A 474 10.88 17.74 2.52
C GLY A 474 10.46 16.39 1.91
N ARG A 475 11.34 15.62 1.26
CA ARG A 475 11.08 14.21 0.90
C ARG A 475 11.95 13.26 1.74
N VAL A 476 11.28 12.38 2.49
CA VAL A 476 11.85 11.28 3.28
C VAL A 476 11.45 9.99 2.56
N VAL A 477 12.37 9.05 2.36
CA VAL A 477 12.07 7.79 1.67
C VAL A 477 11.48 6.85 2.70
N LEU A 478 10.26 6.37 2.56
CA LEU A 478 9.72 5.37 3.50
C LEU A 478 9.98 3.97 2.97
N GLY A 479 10.26 3.05 3.89
CA GLY A 479 10.56 1.67 3.57
C GLY A 479 9.31 0.87 3.18
N ARG A 480 9.53 -0.38 2.77
CA ARG A 480 8.56 -1.26 2.07
C ARG A 480 7.24 -1.51 2.82
N ASP A 481 7.18 -1.20 4.12
CA ASP A 481 6.05 -1.47 5.02
C ASP A 481 5.35 -0.21 5.57
N GLY A 482 5.60 0.97 4.98
CA GLY A 482 4.81 2.20 5.26
C GLY A 482 5.19 2.97 6.52
N GLY A 483 6.24 2.56 7.22
CA GLY A 483 7.04 3.39 8.11
C GLY A 483 8.48 3.47 7.57
N PRO A 484 9.34 4.35 8.11
CA PRO A 484 10.77 4.25 7.81
C PRO A 484 11.26 2.85 8.20
N MET A 485 11.88 2.12 7.27
CA MET A 485 12.51 0.86 7.67
C MET A 485 13.66 1.22 8.61
N VAL A 486 13.62 0.60 9.77
CA VAL A 486 14.64 0.71 10.78
C VAL A 486 15.30 -0.65 10.89
N TRP A 487 16.58 -0.71 10.56
CA TRP A 487 17.37 -1.92 10.62
C TRP A 487 18.12 -2.01 11.94
N ARG A 488 18.19 -3.22 12.48
CA ARG A 488 19.10 -3.58 13.55
C ARG A 488 20.34 -4.19 12.92
N VAL A 489 21.49 -3.58 13.15
CA VAL A 489 22.76 -3.94 12.52
C VAL A 489 23.68 -4.50 13.58
N ASP A 490 24.08 -5.76 13.42
CA ASP A 490 25.02 -6.42 14.33
C ASP A 490 26.44 -5.84 14.21
N VAL A 491 27.00 -5.47 15.37
CA VAL A 491 28.36 -4.92 15.45
C VAL A 491 29.35 -5.98 15.01
N ASP A 492 30.31 -5.60 14.17
CA ASP A 492 31.32 -6.46 13.57
C ASP A 492 30.81 -7.55 12.61
N GLN A 493 29.51 -7.71 12.42
CA GLN A 493 28.94 -8.73 11.51
C GLN A 493 28.38 -8.11 10.24
N ASP A 494 27.48 -7.14 10.37
CA ASP A 494 26.70 -6.65 9.24
C ASP A 494 27.37 -5.48 8.52
N CYS A 495 27.28 -5.50 7.19
CA CYS A 495 27.64 -4.39 6.33
C CYS A 495 26.35 -3.81 5.71
N VAL A 496 26.04 -2.56 6.02
CA VAL A 496 24.92 -1.85 5.43
C VAL A 496 25.40 -1.19 4.14
N ILE A 497 24.82 -1.59 3.02
CA ILE A 497 25.11 -0.98 1.72
C ILE A 497 24.34 0.33 1.62
N MET A 498 25.05 1.43 1.42
CA MET A 498 24.47 2.76 1.30
C MET A 498 24.74 3.37 -0.06
N ASN A 499 23.72 3.93 -0.69
CA ASN A 499 23.91 4.72 -1.91
C ASN A 499 24.64 6.03 -1.59
N LYS A 500 25.42 6.55 -2.53
CA LYS A 500 26.23 7.77 -2.35
C LYS A 500 25.44 8.98 -1.83
N ASP A 501 24.19 9.11 -2.27
CA ASP A 501 23.30 10.21 -1.94
C ASP A 501 22.39 9.92 -0.73
N ALA A 502 22.51 8.72 -0.13
CA ALA A 502 21.76 8.35 1.05
C ALA A 502 22.36 9.02 2.29
N GLN A 503 21.48 9.45 3.16
CA GLN A 503 21.83 9.91 4.49
C GLN A 503 21.46 8.81 5.48
N LEU A 504 22.29 8.61 6.50
CA LEU A 504 22.03 7.68 7.58
C LEU A 504 21.56 8.47 8.80
N LYS A 505 20.46 8.02 9.41
CA LYS A 505 20.13 8.38 10.79
C LYS A 505 20.45 7.19 11.67
N VAL A 506 21.23 7.44 12.70
CA VAL A 506 21.46 6.47 13.78
C VAL A 506 20.53 6.87 14.91
N TYR A 507 19.81 5.91 15.49
CA TYR A 507 18.85 6.22 16.56
C TYR A 507 19.35 5.80 17.93
N GLY A 508 20.19 4.78 17.99
CA GLY A 508 20.75 4.25 19.23
C GLY A 508 22.23 3.99 19.07
N ASN A 509 22.96 4.09 20.18
CA ASN A 509 24.37 3.75 20.20
C ASN A 509 24.55 2.25 20.13
N ALA A 510 25.20 1.79 19.07
CA ALA A 510 25.80 0.47 19.06
C ALA A 510 26.87 0.42 20.17
N LYS A 511 26.82 -0.63 20.98
CA LYS A 511 27.74 -0.86 22.08
C LYS A 511 28.53 -2.13 21.78
N CYS A 512 29.81 -2.12 22.07
CA CYS A 512 30.62 -3.31 22.02
C CYS A 512 30.28 -4.25 23.17
N PRO A 513 30.60 -5.56 23.06
CA PRO A 513 30.50 -6.49 24.20
C PRO A 513 31.28 -6.03 25.45
N SER A 514 32.24 -5.11 25.28
CA SER A 514 32.99 -4.47 26.36
C SER A 514 32.25 -3.30 27.05
N GLY A 515 31.05 -2.92 26.60
CA GLY A 515 30.27 -1.77 27.05
C GLY A 515 30.72 -0.41 26.48
N LYS A 516 31.79 -0.38 25.67
CA LYS A 516 32.24 0.82 24.97
C LYS A 516 31.36 1.11 23.76
N ASP A 517 31.24 2.38 23.36
CA ASP A 517 30.56 2.73 22.10
C ASP A 517 31.30 2.14 20.90
N ALA A 518 30.55 1.44 20.05
CA ALA A 518 31.06 0.98 18.76
C ALA A 518 31.25 2.20 17.84
N LYS A 519 32.30 2.18 17.01
CA LYS A 519 32.49 3.24 16.02
C LYS A 519 31.86 2.86 14.70
N LEU A 520 31.42 3.88 13.98
CA LEU A 520 30.94 3.75 12.62
C LEU A 520 32.15 3.82 11.68
N VAL A 521 32.35 2.77 10.89
CA VAL A 521 33.37 2.72 9.84
C VAL A 521 32.68 2.83 8.49
N ILE A 522 33.16 3.76 7.69
CA ILE A 522 32.69 4.00 6.33
C ILE A 522 33.74 3.45 5.38
N TYR A 523 33.34 2.50 4.54
CA TYR A 523 34.16 1.86 3.53
C TYR A 523 33.89 2.49 2.17
N ASN A 524 34.94 2.66 1.35
CA ASN A 524 34.78 3.19 0.01
C ASN A 524 34.11 2.20 -0.96
N ASP A 525 34.08 0.91 -0.62
CA ASP A 525 33.35 -0.14 -1.34
C ASP A 525 32.06 -0.53 -0.61
N SER A 526 31.10 -1.07 -1.34
CA SER A 526 29.79 -1.49 -0.82
C SER A 526 29.82 -2.76 0.04
N TYR A 527 30.91 -3.52 0.04
CA TYR A 527 30.95 -4.83 0.70
C TYR A 527 31.68 -4.80 2.04
N CYS A 528 32.17 -3.62 2.46
CA CYS A 528 32.99 -3.45 3.65
C CYS A 528 34.27 -4.32 3.64
N LEU A 529 34.83 -4.60 2.44
CA LEU A 529 35.99 -5.48 2.25
C LEU A 529 37.28 -4.71 1.89
N GLY A 530 37.17 -3.46 1.43
CA GLY A 530 38.27 -2.64 0.97
C GLY A 530 39.01 -1.87 2.07
N GLY A 531 39.92 -0.98 1.65
CA GLY A 531 40.66 -0.11 2.56
C GLY A 531 39.70 0.76 3.38
N ARG A 532 39.78 0.64 4.71
CA ARG A 532 38.96 1.41 5.67
C ARG A 532 39.04 2.90 5.29
N GLY A 533 37.89 3.51 5.02
CA GLY A 533 37.82 4.92 4.67
C GLY A 533 37.98 5.77 5.92
N GLN A 534 36.87 6.13 6.54
CA GLN A 534 36.84 7.02 7.70
C GLN A 534 36.16 6.32 8.89
N MET A 535 36.78 6.40 10.06
CA MET A 535 36.15 6.05 11.33
C MET A 535 35.60 7.29 11.99
N VAL A 536 34.34 7.23 12.41
CA VAL A 536 33.66 8.32 13.10
C VAL A 536 32.98 7.78 14.35
N ASP A 537 32.81 8.66 15.33
CA ASP A 537 32.03 8.33 16.51
C ASP A 537 30.55 8.22 16.11
N ALA A 538 29.95 7.04 16.29
CA ALA A 538 28.54 6.81 16.00
C ALA A 538 27.63 7.79 16.75
N ALA A 539 28.06 8.25 17.94
CA ALA A 539 27.32 9.20 18.75
C ALA A 539 27.09 10.54 18.03
N SER A 540 27.99 10.91 17.12
CA SER A 540 27.85 12.14 16.33
C SER A 540 26.77 12.07 15.23
N PHE A 541 26.24 10.88 14.97
CA PHE A 541 25.20 10.60 13.97
C PHE A 541 23.83 10.36 14.62
N ILE A 542 23.75 10.35 15.96
CA ILE A 542 22.48 10.10 16.67
C ILE A 542 21.48 11.19 16.33
N ASN A 543 20.29 10.77 15.91
CA ASN A 543 19.14 11.62 15.58
C ASN A 543 19.42 12.70 14.52
N THR A 544 20.55 12.59 13.81
CA THR A 544 20.98 13.55 12.80
C THR A 544 21.22 12.85 11.48
N CYS A 545 20.49 13.28 10.46
CA CYS A 545 20.65 12.76 9.12
C CYS A 545 21.96 13.23 8.50
N THR A 546 22.87 12.28 8.27
CA THR A 546 24.24 12.60 7.85
C THR A 546 24.61 11.86 6.59
N GLN A 547 25.23 12.56 5.63
CA GLN A 547 25.84 11.89 4.48
C GLN A 547 27.04 11.08 4.97
N VAL A 548 26.98 9.77 4.78
CA VAL A 548 28.07 8.88 5.20
C VAL A 548 29.02 8.60 4.04
N CYS A 549 28.50 8.42 2.82
CA CYS A 549 29.35 8.17 1.66
C CYS A 549 30.04 9.46 1.20
N GLY A 550 31.39 9.49 1.27
CA GLY A 550 32.18 10.63 0.80
C GLY A 550 32.17 10.81 -0.72
N GLU A 551 32.59 11.99 -1.20
CA GLU A 551 32.61 12.34 -2.63
C GLU A 551 33.43 11.36 -3.50
N SER A 552 34.42 10.68 -2.91
CA SER A 552 35.28 9.68 -3.55
C SER A 552 34.61 8.34 -3.85
N SER A 553 33.42 8.08 -3.29
CA SER A 553 32.64 6.88 -3.61
C SER A 553 31.98 7.00 -4.99
N HIS A 554 32.05 5.96 -5.83
CA HIS A 554 31.56 6.04 -7.22
C HIS A 554 30.04 5.88 -7.33
N ARG A 555 29.39 5.05 -6.49
CA ARG A 555 27.93 4.80 -6.51
C ARG A 555 27.35 4.48 -5.14
N SER A 556 28.11 3.78 -4.30
CA SER A 556 27.71 3.36 -2.97
C SER A 556 28.93 3.25 -2.05
N CYS A 557 28.68 3.20 -0.75
CA CYS A 557 29.66 2.92 0.29
C CYS A 557 29.09 1.85 1.23
N GLY A 558 29.98 1.14 1.92
CA GLY A 558 29.62 0.21 2.98
C GLY A 558 29.72 0.91 4.33
N VAL A 559 28.74 0.70 5.20
CA VAL A 559 28.75 1.22 6.56
C VAL A 559 28.66 0.06 7.54
N LYS A 560 29.58 0.04 8.50
CA LYS A 560 29.67 -1.03 9.50
C LYS A 560 30.01 -0.46 10.86
N PHE A 561 29.36 -0.98 11.90
CA PHE A 561 29.71 -0.68 13.28
C PHE A 561 30.80 -1.65 13.73
N THR A 562 31.87 -1.15 14.36
CA THR A 562 32.99 -1.98 14.80
C THR A 562 33.45 -1.70 16.22
N CYS A 563 33.98 -2.76 16.85
CA CYS A 563 34.63 -2.71 18.15
C CYS A 563 36.15 -2.73 18.11
N ASP A 564 36.74 -2.94 16.92
CA ASP A 564 38.19 -3.03 16.77
C ASP A 564 38.85 -1.66 16.87
N PHE A 565 39.48 -1.40 18.03
CA PHE A 565 40.35 -0.25 18.31
C PHE A 565 41.76 -0.67 18.70
#